data_AF-A0A284RIE2-F1
#
_entry.id   AF-A0A284RIE2-F1
#
_cell.length_a   1.000
_cell.length_b   1.000
_cell.length_c   1.000
_cell.angle_alpha   90.00
_cell.angle_beta   90.00
_cell.angle_gamma   90.00
#
_symmetry.space_group_name_H-M   'P 1'
#
loop_
_entity.id
_entity.type
_entity.pdbx_description
1 polymer ?
#
loop_
_entity_poly.entity_id
_entity_poly.type
_entity_poly.pdbx_seq_one_letter_code
_entity_poly.pdbx_strand_id
1 'polypeptide(L)'
;MLIKNIDRNLVNGLVGKVVGFYRPWELCGFDVGQTFGVIHSVVLNSEDGKPNQNISDTNGRSPERFPLVLFEHSPSHIREAVLILRDEFRIEDPDGNLLAHRVQLPLILAWALSIHKSQGQTMDFVKVDLSTVFAKGQAYVALSRVSSVEGLQVLGFDCNKVQAHPKVLEWSKTLQERSL
;
A
#
# COMPACT_ATOMS: atom_id res chain seq x y z
N MET A 1 0.94 4.55 1.59
CA MET A 1 0.94 3.19 1.01
C MET A 1 -0.50 2.70 0.98
N LEU A 2 -0.91 2.11 -0.14
CA LEU A 2 -2.22 1.48 -0.29
C LEU A 2 -2.32 0.20 0.55
N ILE A 3 -3.45 0.01 1.21
CA ILE A 3 -3.74 -1.19 2.02
C ILE A 3 -4.83 -2.09 1.41
N LYS A 4 -5.35 -1.71 0.24
CA LYS A 4 -6.35 -2.45 -0.52
C LYS A 4 -6.06 -2.28 -2.00
N ASN A 5 -6.35 -3.30 -2.81
CA ASN A 5 -6.28 -3.19 -4.25
C ASN A 5 -7.44 -2.33 -4.72
N ILE A 6 -7.15 -1.33 -5.54
CA ILE A 6 -8.16 -0.46 -6.12
C ILE A 6 -8.44 -0.89 -7.57
N ASP A 7 -7.38 -1.14 -8.34
CA ASP A 7 -7.47 -1.66 -9.71
C ASP A 7 -6.26 -2.55 -10.05
N ARG A 8 -6.04 -2.82 -11.35
CA ARG A 8 -4.93 -3.68 -11.83
C ARG A 8 -3.55 -3.06 -11.60
N ASN A 9 -3.44 -1.74 -11.53
CA ASN A 9 -2.20 -1.00 -11.40
C ASN A 9 -1.98 -0.53 -9.95
N LEU A 10 -3.06 -0.17 -9.25
CA LEU A 10 -3.07 0.32 -7.87
C LEU A 10 -3.33 -0.82 -6.89
N VAL A 11 -2.25 -1.51 -6.53
CA VAL A 11 -2.28 -2.69 -5.67
C VAL A 11 -1.85 -2.39 -4.23
N ASN A 12 -2.22 -3.28 -3.32
CA ASN A 12 -1.78 -3.27 -1.93
C ASN A 12 -0.25 -3.26 -1.84
N GLY A 13 0.29 -2.37 -1.01
CA GLY A 13 1.73 -2.17 -0.87
C GLY A 13 2.30 -1.07 -1.77
N LEU A 14 1.55 -0.58 -2.77
CA LEU A 14 2.01 0.53 -3.60
C LEU A 14 2.15 1.80 -2.76
N VAL A 15 3.32 2.43 -2.85
CA VAL A 15 3.64 3.67 -2.15
C VAL A 15 3.43 4.84 -3.10
N GLY A 16 2.76 5.87 -2.61
CA GLY A 16 2.53 7.11 -3.34
C GLY A 16 2.76 8.31 -2.45
N LYS A 17 2.95 9.47 -3.06
CA LYS A 17 3.17 10.76 -2.39
C LYS A 17 1.87 11.54 -2.36
N VAL A 18 1.43 11.96 -1.18
CA VAL A 18 0.30 12.89 -1.05
C VAL A 18 0.74 14.25 -1.61
N VAL A 19 0.05 14.74 -2.63
CA VAL A 19 0.36 16.03 -3.29
C VAL A 19 -0.58 17.15 -2.86
N GLY A 20 -1.74 16.82 -2.29
CA GLY A 20 -2.68 17.80 -1.76
C GLY A 20 -3.97 17.15 -1.25
N PHE A 21 -4.90 17.98 -0.81
CA PHE A 21 -6.22 17.56 -0.34
C PHE A 21 -7.30 18.35 -1.05
N TYR A 22 -8.20 17.65 -1.73
CA TYR A 22 -9.18 18.23 -2.63
C TYR A 22 -10.57 17.67 -2.37
N ARG A 23 -11.59 18.45 -2.72
CA ARG A 23 -12.96 17.97 -2.82
C ARG A 23 -13.19 17.38 -4.21
N PRO A 24 -14.07 16.39 -4.37
CA PRO A 24 -14.28 15.75 -5.68
C PRO A 24 -14.60 16.73 -6.81
N TRP A 25 -15.42 17.75 -6.54
CA TRP A 25 -15.81 18.75 -7.54
C TRP A 25 -14.74 19.82 -7.83
N GLU A 26 -13.74 19.99 -6.96
CA GLU A 26 -12.60 20.89 -7.23
C GLU A 26 -11.72 20.34 -8.37
N LEU A 27 -11.87 19.05 -8.70
CA LEU A 27 -11.14 18.38 -9.77
C LEU A 27 -11.96 18.20 -11.07
N CYS A 28 -13.26 18.53 -11.07
CA CYS A 28 -14.15 18.33 -12.23
C CYS A 28 -13.86 19.25 -13.44
N GLY A 29 -12.95 20.22 -13.31
CA GLY A 29 -12.58 21.17 -14.38
C GLY A 29 -11.24 20.90 -15.06
N PHE A 30 -10.55 19.81 -14.73
CA PHE A 30 -9.30 19.42 -15.39
C PHE A 30 -9.62 18.50 -16.57
N ASP A 31 -9.24 18.92 -17.78
CA ASP A 31 -9.46 18.15 -19.01
C ASP A 31 -8.77 16.78 -18.90
N VAL A 32 -9.57 15.72 -18.95
CA VAL A 32 -9.20 14.33 -18.62
C VAL A 32 -8.48 13.68 -19.80
N GLY A 33 -7.34 14.24 -20.16
CA GLY A 33 -6.35 13.63 -21.04
C GLY A 33 -5.31 12.88 -20.21
N GLN A 34 -5.46 11.54 -20.12
CA GLN A 34 -4.40 10.56 -19.81
C GLN A 34 -3.77 10.44 -18.40
N THR A 35 -4.13 11.15 -17.31
CA THR A 35 -3.35 10.95 -16.05
C THR A 35 -4.07 11.09 -14.70
N PHE A 36 -5.37 11.37 -14.69
CA PHE A 36 -6.13 11.53 -13.44
C PHE A 36 -7.32 10.57 -13.39
N GLY A 37 -7.21 9.53 -12.57
CA GLY A 37 -8.34 8.67 -12.21
C GLY A 37 -9.01 9.19 -10.94
N VAL A 38 -10.28 9.59 -11.01
CA VAL A 38 -11.12 9.74 -9.82
C VAL A 38 -11.72 8.37 -9.53
N ILE A 39 -11.16 7.67 -8.56
CA ILE A 39 -11.70 6.38 -8.13
C ILE A 39 -12.86 6.70 -7.17
N HIS A 40 -14.07 6.72 -7.73
CA HIS A 40 -15.30 6.76 -6.98
C HIS A 40 -15.42 5.48 -6.15
N SER A 41 -15.26 5.58 -4.84
CA SER A 41 -15.86 4.62 -3.91
C SER A 41 -17.38 4.79 -4.02
N VAL A 42 -18.06 3.78 -4.55
CA VAL A 42 -19.51 3.67 -4.58
C VAL A 42 -20.05 3.82 -3.16
N VAL A 43 -20.89 4.84 -2.92
CA VAL A 43 -21.76 4.88 -1.73
C VAL A 43 -22.91 3.90 -2.02
N LEU A 44 -22.81 2.68 -1.49
CA LEU A 44 -23.96 1.78 -1.45
C LEU A 44 -24.80 2.16 -0.23
N ASN A 45 -25.92 2.85 -0.47
CA ASN A 45 -27.06 2.73 0.43
C ASN A 45 -27.91 1.56 -0.07
N SER A 46 -28.24 0.68 0.87
CA SER A 46 -28.93 -0.58 0.68
C SER A 46 -30.32 -0.43 0.04
N GLU A 47 -30.69 -1.47 -0.73
CA GLU A 47 -32.05 -1.96 -0.94
C GLU A 47 -33.08 -1.00 -1.56
N ASP A 48 -32.96 -0.78 -2.87
CA ASP A 48 -34.02 -1.05 -3.85
C ASP A 48 -33.63 -0.46 -5.21
N GLY A 49 -33.65 -1.31 -6.23
CA GLY A 49 -33.27 -0.93 -7.59
C GLY A 49 -34.18 0.15 -8.17
N LYS A 50 -33.64 1.37 -8.32
CA LYS A 50 -33.98 2.38 -9.35
C LYS A 50 -32.96 3.53 -9.31
N PRO A 51 -32.36 3.93 -10.44
CA PRO A 51 -31.55 5.15 -10.48
C PRO A 51 -32.49 6.35 -10.46
N ASN A 52 -32.53 7.07 -9.34
CA ASN A 52 -33.29 8.31 -9.25
C ASN A 52 -32.46 9.45 -9.83
N GLN A 53 -32.83 9.88 -11.05
CA GLN A 53 -32.55 11.23 -11.52
C GLN A 53 -33.13 12.19 -10.50
N ASN A 54 -32.29 13.05 -9.91
CA ASN A 54 -32.59 14.37 -9.32
C ASN A 54 -31.57 14.67 -8.21
N ILE A 55 -30.46 15.33 -8.56
CA ILE A 55 -29.77 16.20 -7.60
C ILE A 55 -29.44 17.50 -8.34
N SER A 56 -30.49 18.27 -8.58
CA SER A 56 -30.40 19.72 -8.53
C SER A 56 -30.56 20.12 -7.07
N ASP A 57 -29.47 20.21 -6.31
CA ASP A 57 -29.51 20.83 -4.98
C ASP A 57 -28.14 21.41 -4.59
N THR A 58 -28.04 22.72 -4.77
CA THR A 58 -27.13 23.58 -4.02
C THR A 58 -27.59 23.60 -2.56
N ASN A 59 -27.00 22.76 -1.67
CA ASN A 59 -26.85 22.95 -0.20
C ASN A 59 -26.60 21.65 0.62
N GLY A 60 -25.83 20.68 0.11
CA GLY A 60 -25.62 19.41 0.83
C GLY A 60 -24.28 18.70 0.58
N ARG A 61 -23.25 19.41 0.11
CA ARG A 61 -21.95 18.79 -0.17
C ARG A 61 -21.08 18.75 1.10
N SER A 62 -20.70 17.55 1.53
CA SER A 62 -19.73 17.34 2.63
C SER A 62 -18.52 18.27 2.46
N PRO A 63 -18.12 19.06 3.47
CA PRO A 63 -16.99 19.99 3.35
C PRO A 63 -15.64 19.29 3.26
N GLU A 64 -15.62 17.96 3.41
CA GLU A 64 -14.45 17.14 3.55
C GLU A 64 -13.57 17.12 2.30
N ARG A 65 -12.25 17.10 2.55
CA ARG A 65 -11.22 17.00 1.53
C ARG A 65 -10.53 15.64 1.63
N PHE A 66 -10.23 15.08 0.47
CA PHE A 66 -9.61 13.77 0.32
C PHE A 66 -8.19 13.91 -0.23
N PRO A 67 -7.26 13.02 0.16
CA PRO A 67 -5.89 13.10 -0.32
C PRO A 67 -5.84 12.76 -1.81
N LEU A 68 -5.21 13.65 -2.59
CA LEU A 68 -4.74 13.36 -3.94
C LEU A 68 -3.34 12.75 -3.81
N VAL A 69 -3.20 11.51 -4.27
CA VAL A 69 -1.97 10.73 -4.14
C VAL A 69 -1.38 10.47 -5.51
N LEU A 70 -0.11 10.85 -5.68
CA LEU A 70 0.69 10.55 -6.85
C LEU A 70 1.38 9.20 -6.65
N PHE A 71 1.00 8.21 -7.46
CA PHE A 71 1.64 6.91 -7.54
C PHE A 71 2.63 6.89 -8.71
N GLU A 72 3.73 6.16 -8.54
CA GLU A 72 4.75 5.97 -9.58
C GLU A 72 4.91 4.47 -9.82
N HIS A 73 4.66 4.04 -11.06
CA HIS A 73 4.77 2.65 -11.46
C HIS A 73 6.19 2.39 -11.99
N SER A 74 6.99 1.66 -11.21
CA SER A 74 8.25 1.09 -11.71
C SER A 74 7.96 -0.23 -12.43
N PRO A 75 8.49 -0.51 -13.63
CA PRO A 75 9.56 0.20 -14.35
C PRO A 75 9.10 1.20 -15.44
N SER A 76 7.80 1.31 -15.72
CA SER A 76 7.28 2.14 -16.81
C SER A 76 7.33 3.65 -16.55
N HIS A 77 7.68 4.08 -15.33
CA HIS A 77 7.70 5.48 -14.87
C HIS A 77 6.37 6.22 -15.11
N ILE A 78 5.28 5.47 -15.27
CA ILE A 78 3.96 6.07 -15.39
C ILE A 78 3.62 6.63 -14.01
N ARG A 79 3.29 7.92 -14.00
CA ARG A 79 2.81 8.61 -12.81
C ARG A 79 1.30 8.75 -12.93
N GLU A 80 0.59 8.33 -11.90
CA GLU A 80 -0.87 8.43 -11.85
C GLU A 80 -1.26 9.19 -10.59
N ALA A 81 -2.08 10.22 -10.74
CA ALA A 81 -2.59 10.98 -9.62
C ALA A 81 -4.06 10.59 -9.37
N VAL A 82 -4.32 10.13 -8.14
CA VAL A 82 -5.59 9.51 -7.78
C VAL A 82 -6.15 10.18 -6.54
N LEU A 83 -7.40 10.63 -6.62
CA LEU A 83 -8.12 11.13 -5.44
C LEU A 83 -8.62 9.92 -4.64
N ILE A 84 -8.12 9.73 -3.43
CA ILE A 84 -8.43 8.56 -2.61
C ILE A 84 -9.59 8.87 -1.67
N LEU A 85 -10.73 8.25 -1.93
CA LEU A 85 -11.93 8.33 -1.09
C LEU A 85 -11.92 7.29 0.04
N ARG A 86 -12.88 7.37 0.95
CA ARG A 86 -13.07 6.33 1.97
C ARG A 86 -13.53 5.05 1.30
N ASP A 87 -13.02 3.94 1.80
CA ASP A 87 -13.43 2.62 1.40
C ASP A 87 -13.91 1.85 2.62
N GLU A 88 -14.72 0.83 2.37
CA GLU A 88 -15.25 -0.05 3.39
C GLU A 88 -14.44 -1.35 3.46
N PHE A 89 -14.11 -1.71 4.69
CA PHE A 89 -13.47 -2.96 5.07
C PHE A 89 -14.51 -3.78 5.81
N ARG A 90 -14.85 -4.97 5.30
CA ARG A 90 -15.86 -5.86 5.87
C ARG A 90 -15.23 -7.19 6.28
N ILE A 91 -15.78 -7.79 7.34
CA ILE A 91 -15.49 -9.14 7.79
C ILE A 91 -16.84 -9.84 7.88
N GLU A 92 -16.98 -10.93 7.14
CA GLU A 92 -18.19 -11.76 7.07
C GLU A 92 -17.90 -13.15 7.63
N ASP A 93 -18.92 -13.80 8.19
CA ASP A 93 -18.85 -15.21 8.61
C ASP A 93 -19.00 -16.16 7.39
N PRO A 94 -18.82 -17.49 7.56
CA PRO A 94 -19.01 -18.46 6.47
C PRO A 94 -20.43 -18.50 5.91
N ASP A 95 -21.43 -18.04 6.66
CA ASP A 95 -22.84 -17.98 6.28
C ASP A 95 -23.20 -16.66 5.54
N GLY A 96 -22.25 -15.73 5.42
CA GLY A 96 -22.39 -14.44 4.74
C GLY A 96 -22.89 -13.30 5.64
N ASN A 97 -23.00 -13.49 6.95
CA ASN A 97 -23.42 -12.43 7.87
C ASN A 97 -22.25 -11.48 8.17
N LEU A 98 -22.51 -10.18 8.13
CA LEU A 98 -21.53 -9.15 8.45
C LEU A 98 -21.19 -9.15 9.95
N LEU A 99 -19.97 -9.51 10.30
CA LEU A 99 -19.47 -9.52 11.68
C LEU A 99 -18.94 -8.15 12.11
N ALA A 100 -18.21 -7.48 11.21
CA ALA A 100 -17.62 -6.17 11.47
C ALA A 100 -17.38 -5.41 10.17
N HIS A 101 -17.51 -4.08 10.22
CA HIS A 101 -17.09 -3.21 9.13
C HIS A 101 -16.37 -1.96 9.64
N ARG A 102 -15.57 -1.35 8.77
CA ARG A 102 -14.88 -0.08 9.00
C ARG A 102 -14.85 0.73 7.72
N VAL A 103 -15.25 2.00 7.80
CA VAL A 103 -15.15 2.95 6.68
C VAL A 103 -13.96 3.89 6.92
N GLN A 104 -12.93 3.80 6.08
CA GLN A 104 -11.70 4.58 6.23
C GLN A 104 -10.97 4.74 4.89
N LEU A 105 -10.10 5.74 4.78
CA LEU A 105 -9.16 5.85 3.66
C LEU A 105 -8.30 4.57 3.56
N PRO A 106 -8.18 3.94 2.38
CA PRO A 106 -7.33 2.77 2.18
C PRO A 106 -5.84 3.14 2.08
N LEU A 107 -5.36 4.00 3.00
CA LEU A 107 -3.99 4.50 3.05
C LEU A 107 -3.42 4.36 4.47
N ILE A 108 -2.13 4.04 4.53
CA ILE A 108 -1.32 4.19 5.73
C ILE A 108 -0.05 4.99 5.43
N LEU A 109 0.47 5.68 6.45
CA LEU A 109 1.78 6.33 6.38
C LEU A 109 2.86 5.29 6.11
N ALA A 110 3.85 5.66 5.28
CA ALA A 110 4.79 4.69 4.70
C ALA A 110 6.26 5.12 4.72
N TRP A 111 6.61 6.15 5.52
CA TRP A 111 8.02 6.48 5.78
C TRP A 111 8.71 5.42 6.63
N ALA A 112 7.99 4.85 7.58
CA ALA A 112 8.41 3.70 8.36
C ALA A 112 7.55 2.51 7.98
N LEU A 113 8.19 1.40 7.66
CA LEU A 113 7.56 0.15 7.26
C LEU A 113 8.10 -0.96 8.15
N SER A 114 7.26 -1.95 8.44
CA SER A 114 7.76 -3.18 9.04
C SER A 114 8.61 -3.94 8.03
N ILE A 115 9.58 -4.71 8.51
CA ILE A 115 10.45 -5.53 7.65
C ILE A 115 9.61 -6.45 6.75
N HIS A 116 8.52 -7.03 7.29
CA HIS A 116 7.57 -7.85 6.53
C HIS A 116 6.92 -7.09 5.37
N LYS A 117 6.53 -5.83 5.57
CA LYS A 117 5.91 -5.01 4.52
C LYS A 117 6.92 -4.54 3.47
N SER A 118 8.19 -4.43 3.82
CA SER A 118 9.27 -4.07 2.88
C SER A 118 9.73 -5.22 1.97
N GLN A 119 9.32 -6.47 2.23
CA GLN A 119 9.78 -7.62 1.46
C GLN A 119 9.43 -7.48 -0.03
N GLY A 120 10.44 -7.64 -0.90
CA GLY A 120 10.29 -7.46 -2.35
C GLY A 120 10.43 -6.02 -2.84
N GLN A 121 10.55 -5.04 -1.94
CA GLN A 121 10.81 -3.65 -2.30
C GLN A 121 12.31 -3.39 -2.45
N THR A 122 12.64 -2.41 -3.29
CA THR A 122 13.98 -1.81 -3.41
C THR A 122 13.88 -0.35 -2.98
N MET A 123 14.81 0.08 -2.13
CA MET A 123 14.84 1.43 -1.56
C MET A 123 16.24 2.01 -1.70
N ASP A 124 16.34 3.30 -1.99
CA ASP A 124 17.65 3.95 -2.16
C ASP A 124 18.29 4.32 -0.82
N PHE A 125 17.48 4.76 0.14
CA PHE A 125 17.92 5.19 1.46
C PHE A 125 17.04 4.57 2.55
N VAL A 126 17.66 3.87 3.50
CA VAL A 126 16.96 3.19 4.59
C VAL A 126 17.73 3.32 5.90
N LYS A 127 16.99 3.68 6.95
CA LYS A 127 17.42 3.52 8.34
C LYS A 127 16.74 2.29 8.93
N VAL A 128 17.53 1.28 9.30
CA VAL A 128 17.05 0.00 9.84
C VAL A 128 17.42 -0.11 11.32
N ASP A 129 16.44 -0.39 12.16
CA ASP A 129 16.65 -0.77 13.57
C ASP A 129 16.46 -2.28 13.73
N LEU A 130 17.55 -2.97 14.09
CA LEU A 130 17.59 -4.42 14.25
C LEU A 130 17.41 -4.87 15.70
N SER A 131 17.24 -3.94 16.65
CA SER A 131 17.09 -4.26 18.08
C SER A 131 15.90 -5.19 18.36
N THR A 132 14.81 -5.04 17.62
CA THR A 132 13.56 -5.80 17.78
C THR A 132 13.44 -7.03 16.87
N VAL A 133 14.49 -7.36 16.09
CA VAL A 133 14.48 -8.56 15.26
C VAL A 133 14.39 -9.81 16.13
N PHE A 134 13.49 -10.71 15.74
CA PHE A 134 13.20 -11.96 16.47
C PHE A 134 13.17 -13.19 15.55
N ALA A 135 12.94 -13.02 14.25
CA ALA A 135 12.81 -14.13 13.31
C ALA A 135 14.10 -14.36 12.49
N LYS A 136 14.41 -15.64 12.21
CA LYS A 136 15.52 -16.04 11.35
C LYS A 136 15.33 -15.47 9.94
N GLY A 137 16.39 -14.92 9.35
CA GLY A 137 16.35 -14.26 8.04
C GLY A 137 15.75 -12.85 8.02
N GLN A 138 15.10 -12.37 9.09
CA GLN A 138 14.47 -11.04 9.10
C GLN A 138 15.49 -9.89 8.97
N ALA A 139 16.65 -10.01 9.64
CA ALA A 139 17.74 -9.06 9.47
C ALA A 139 18.24 -9.01 8.02
N TYR A 140 18.37 -10.16 7.37
CA TYR A 140 18.74 -10.24 5.96
C TYR A 140 17.71 -9.59 5.04
N VAL A 141 16.41 -9.83 5.28
CA VAL A 141 15.34 -9.19 4.49
C VAL A 141 15.45 -7.67 4.59
N ALA A 142 15.63 -7.12 5.79
CA ALA A 142 15.73 -5.68 6.01
C ALA A 142 16.94 -5.06 5.31
N LEU A 143 18.12 -5.66 5.46
CA LEU A 143 19.36 -5.15 4.88
C LEU A 143 19.40 -5.28 3.35
N SER A 144 18.80 -6.34 2.80
CA SER A 144 18.74 -6.56 1.34
C SER A 144 17.75 -5.67 0.59
N ARG A 145 17.04 -4.76 1.27
CA ARG A 145 16.13 -3.82 0.59
C ARG A 145 16.86 -2.62 0.00
N VAL A 146 18.06 -2.32 0.48
CA VAL A 146 18.82 -1.14 0.05
C VAL A 146 19.69 -1.46 -1.18
N SER A 147 19.74 -0.54 -2.15
CA SER A 147 20.51 -0.71 -3.38
C SER A 147 22.01 -0.40 -3.23
N SER A 148 22.37 0.42 -2.23
CA SER A 148 23.75 0.87 -1.97
C SER A 148 24.07 0.87 -0.47
N VAL A 149 25.34 0.69 -0.11
CA VAL A 149 25.77 0.72 1.30
C VAL A 149 25.73 2.15 1.83
N GLU A 150 25.99 3.14 0.98
CA GLU A 150 25.92 4.57 1.27
C GLU A 150 24.49 4.99 1.67
N GLY A 151 23.49 4.30 1.14
CA GLY A 151 22.09 4.51 1.48
C GLY A 151 21.63 3.86 2.79
N LEU A 152 22.50 3.13 3.50
CA LEU A 152 22.11 2.30 4.64
C LEU A 152 22.63 2.85 5.98
N GLN A 153 21.71 3.03 6.93
CA GLN A 153 22.02 3.23 8.34
C GLN A 153 21.49 2.06 9.17
N VAL A 154 22.34 1.41 9.96
CA VAL A 154 21.95 0.29 10.83
C VAL A 154 22.06 0.69 12.30
N LEU A 155 21.01 0.39 13.07
CA LEU A 155 20.95 0.55 14.53
C LEU A 155 20.70 -0.80 15.20
N GLY A 156 21.18 -0.95 16.45
CA GLY A 156 20.85 -2.12 17.29
C GLY A 156 21.30 -3.46 16.70
N PHE A 157 22.40 -3.48 15.94
CA PHE A 157 22.91 -4.70 15.34
C PHE A 157 23.44 -5.68 16.39
N ASP A 158 23.01 -6.94 16.28
CA ASP A 158 23.51 -8.07 17.05
C ASP A 158 23.75 -9.23 16.08
N CYS A 159 25.01 -9.70 16.02
CA CYS A 159 25.41 -10.78 15.13
C CYS A 159 24.68 -12.10 15.46
N ASN A 160 24.28 -12.30 16.71
CA ASN A 160 23.57 -13.52 17.14
C ASN A 160 22.16 -13.60 16.53
N LYS A 161 21.59 -12.49 16.08
CA LYS A 161 20.28 -12.41 15.43
C LYS A 161 20.33 -12.66 13.92
N VAL A 162 21.53 -12.72 13.34
CA VAL A 162 21.72 -12.99 11.91
C VAL A 162 21.88 -14.50 11.71
N GLN A 163 20.75 -15.20 11.62
CA GLN A 163 20.72 -16.65 11.51
C GLN A 163 19.85 -17.13 10.35
N ALA A 164 20.33 -18.15 9.64
CA ALA A 164 19.54 -18.93 8.69
C ALA A 164 18.83 -20.09 9.39
N HIS A 165 17.68 -20.51 8.86
CA HIS A 165 16.98 -21.67 9.38
C HIS A 165 17.73 -22.97 8.99
N PRO A 166 17.99 -23.93 9.92
CA PRO A 166 18.77 -25.13 9.62
C PRO A 166 18.26 -25.95 8.43
N LYS A 167 16.94 -26.14 8.33
CA LYS A 167 16.32 -26.81 7.16
C LYS A 167 16.61 -26.13 5.82
N VAL A 168 16.73 -24.80 5.79
CA VAL A 168 17.06 -24.05 4.56
C VAL A 168 18.52 -24.28 4.18
N LEU A 169 19.41 -24.36 5.16
CA LEU A 169 20.81 -24.71 4.93
C LEU A 169 20.97 -26.14 4.39
N GLU A 170 20.26 -27.10 4.99
CA GLU A 170 20.23 -28.50 4.52
C GLU A 170 19.70 -28.60 3.09
N TRP A 171 18.55 -27.97 2.82
CA TRP A 171 17.99 -27.91 1.48
C TRP A 171 18.93 -27.24 0.48
N SER A 172 19.61 -26.15 0.84
CA SER A 172 20.55 -25.44 -0.03
C SER A 172 21.73 -26.30 -0.47
N LYS A 173 22.18 -27.26 0.36
CA LYS A 173 23.24 -28.21 -0.03
C LYS A 173 22.80 -29.13 -1.17
N THR A 174 21.54 -29.59 -1.13
CA THR A 174 20.98 -30.44 -2.20
C THR A 174 20.95 -29.74 -3.57
N LEU A 175 20.85 -28.40 -3.59
CA LEU A 175 20.91 -27.63 -4.83
C LEU A 175 22.34 -27.53 -5.37
N GLN A 176 23.33 -27.34 -4.49
CA GLN A 176 24.74 -27.26 -4.88
C GLN A 176 25.24 -28.58 -5.48
N GLU A 177 24.82 -29.70 -4.90
CA GLU A 177 25.16 -31.05 -5.38
C GLU A 177 24.54 -31.38 -6.75
N ARG A 178 23.41 -30.75 -7.11
CA ARG A 178 22.72 -30.94 -8.40
C ARG A 178 23.23 -30.03 -9.52
N SER A 179 23.99 -29.00 -9.17
CA SER A 179 24.59 -28.07 -10.15
C SER A 179 26.00 -28.47 -10.60
N LEU A 180 26.50 -29.62 -10.11
CA LEU A 180 27.71 -30.32 -10.56
C LEU A 180 27.32 -31.51 -11.43
#